data_AF-A0A9D8SZ67-F1
#
_entry.id   AF-A0A9D8SZ67-F1
#
_cell.length_a   1.000
_cell.length_b   1.000
_cell.length_c   1.000
_cell.angle_alpha   90.00
_cell.angle_beta   90.00
_cell.angle_gamma   90.00
#
_symmetry.space_group_name_H-M   'P 1'
#
loop_
_entity.id
_entity.type
_entity.pdbx_description
1 polymer ?
#
loop_
_entity_poly.entity_id
_entity_poly.type
_entity_poly.pdbx_seq_one_letter_code
_entity_poly.pdbx_strand_id
1 'polypeptide(L)'
;MKRLYTYLLCLAALTLSACFDNENKGLLSDVYISFDPVVMANTRSDDGSARVQEEPFLVWAYTMPMGQHWSSQQAHEHLLMNAELISQQGQEWLPANKYYWPLQTALTVFAVSPTNLKSSFNTTQGICIEDVDATQGIVPLFTYPTEANDMEHSNGCVALPFVRTFCKVSLSIRSHA
;
A
#
# COMPACT_ATOMS: atom_id res chain seq x y z
N MET A 1 70.57 20.67 -14.89
CA MET A 1 69.77 19.71 -15.68
C MET A 1 69.48 18.48 -14.84
N LYS A 2 68.24 17.97 -14.89
CA LYS A 2 67.77 16.68 -14.34
C LYS A 2 67.53 16.60 -12.83
N ARG A 3 66.44 17.22 -12.34
CA ARG A 3 65.60 16.67 -11.24
C ARG A 3 64.15 17.13 -11.44
N LEU A 4 63.56 16.67 -12.53
CA LEU A 4 62.16 16.93 -12.90
C LEU A 4 61.53 15.61 -13.41
N TYR A 5 61.65 14.52 -12.65
CA TYR A 5 61.09 13.20 -13.01
C TYR A 5 60.83 12.35 -11.76
N THR A 6 60.03 12.89 -10.84
CA THR A 6 59.49 12.10 -9.71
C THR A 6 58.00 12.37 -9.54
N TYR A 7 57.28 12.42 -10.67
CA TYR A 7 55.83 12.43 -10.76
C TYR A 7 55.40 11.35 -11.76
N LEU A 8 55.69 10.08 -11.48
CA LEU A 8 55.12 8.96 -12.25
C LEU A 8 55.44 7.63 -11.54
N LEU A 9 54.58 7.19 -10.62
CA LEU A 9 54.38 5.79 -10.19
C LEU A 9 53.65 5.77 -8.84
N CYS A 10 52.31 5.72 -8.89
CA CYS A 10 51.44 5.03 -7.93
C CYS A 10 50.00 5.09 -8.44
N LEU A 11 49.82 4.66 -9.69
CA LEU A 11 48.53 4.41 -10.32
C LEU A 11 48.40 2.90 -10.46
N ALA A 12 47.94 2.22 -9.40
CA ALA A 12 47.36 0.86 -9.41
C ALA A 12 47.21 0.34 -7.97
N ALA A 13 46.20 0.84 -7.25
CA ALA A 13 45.58 0.09 -6.15
C ALA A 13 44.15 -0.28 -6.56
N LEU A 14 44.04 -1.01 -7.68
CA LEU A 14 42.89 -1.83 -7.99
C LEU A 14 43.06 -3.14 -7.25
N THR A 15 42.69 -3.18 -5.97
CA THR A 15 42.37 -4.45 -5.31
C THR A 15 40.87 -4.48 -5.09
N LEU A 16 40.19 -4.96 -6.13
CA LEU A 16 39.00 -5.80 -6.10
C LEU A 16 38.34 -5.87 -4.72
N SER A 17 37.50 -4.88 -4.41
CA SER A 17 36.32 -5.17 -3.60
C SER A 17 35.49 -6.15 -4.43
N ALA A 18 35.76 -7.44 -4.27
CA ALA A 18 34.79 -8.47 -4.57
C ALA A 18 33.64 -8.25 -3.58
N CYS A 19 32.75 -7.31 -3.92
CA CYS A 19 31.37 -7.40 -3.48
C CYS A 19 30.89 -8.70 -4.10
N PHE A 20 30.99 -9.79 -3.35
CA PHE A 20 30.26 -10.99 -3.67
C PHE A 20 28.79 -10.56 -3.63
N ASP A 21 28.23 -10.31 -4.81
CA ASP A 21 26.81 -10.49 -5.04
C ASP A 21 26.54 -11.94 -4.67
N ASN A 22 26.17 -12.12 -3.41
CA ASN A 22 25.65 -13.38 -2.95
C ASN A 22 24.26 -13.45 -3.57
N GLU A 23 24.19 -14.00 -4.79
CA GLU A 23 22.97 -14.53 -5.38
C GLU A 23 22.47 -15.68 -4.49
N ASN A 24 21.97 -15.34 -3.30
CA ASN A 24 20.99 -16.16 -2.64
C ASN A 24 19.66 -15.85 -3.34
N LYS A 25 19.49 -16.45 -4.53
CA LYS A 25 18.17 -16.81 -5.05
C LYS A 25 17.58 -17.89 -4.14
N GLY A 26 17.35 -17.52 -2.88
CA GLY A 26 16.48 -18.21 -1.96
C GLY A 26 15.05 -17.85 -2.32
N LEU A 27 14.27 -18.88 -2.61
CA LEU A 27 12.87 -18.77 -2.99
C LEU A 27 12.06 -18.00 -1.94
N LEU A 28 11.26 -17.03 -2.41
CA LEU A 28 10.38 -16.14 -1.62
C LEU A 28 11.16 -15.10 -0.80
N SER A 29 10.74 -13.83 -0.84
CA SER A 29 11.25 -12.86 0.14
C SER A 29 10.76 -13.28 1.52
N ASP A 30 11.65 -13.38 2.51
CA ASP A 30 11.24 -13.63 3.91
C ASP A 30 10.54 -12.41 4.54
N VAL A 31 10.35 -11.33 3.78
CA VAL A 31 9.68 -10.11 4.23
C VAL A 31 8.17 -10.29 4.21
N TYR A 32 7.59 -10.28 5.41
CA TYR A 32 6.15 -10.29 5.61
C TYR A 32 5.52 -8.98 5.15
N ILE A 33 4.36 -9.08 4.51
CA ILE A 33 3.57 -7.90 4.15
C ILE A 33 2.80 -7.43 5.38
N SER A 34 3.02 -6.18 5.77
CA SER A 34 2.28 -5.48 6.80
C SER A 34 1.66 -4.20 6.24
N PHE A 35 0.74 -3.60 6.99
CA PHE A 35 0.01 -2.42 6.54
C PHE A 35 0.10 -1.28 7.55
N ASP A 36 0.01 -0.05 7.06
CA ASP A 36 -0.08 1.17 7.86
C ASP A 36 -1.31 1.98 7.40
N PRO A 37 -2.48 1.79 8.02
CA PRO A 37 -3.70 2.50 7.65
C PRO A 37 -3.68 3.96 8.11
N VAL A 38 -3.80 4.88 7.16
CA VAL A 38 -3.85 6.32 7.41
C VAL A 38 -5.14 6.90 6.85
N VAL A 39 -5.96 7.53 7.68
CA VAL A 39 -7.15 8.25 7.20
C VAL A 39 -6.73 9.62 6.69
N MET A 40 -6.95 9.87 5.41
CA MET A 40 -6.68 11.16 4.78
C MET A 40 -7.66 12.20 5.32
N ALA A 41 -7.14 13.29 5.90
CA ALA A 41 -7.95 14.39 6.39
C ALA A 41 -8.68 15.10 5.24
N ASN A 42 -9.98 15.33 5.38
CA ASN A 42 -10.71 16.23 4.48
C ASN A 42 -10.49 17.68 4.92
N THR A 43 -10.12 18.55 3.99
CA THR A 43 -9.78 19.97 4.24
C THR A 43 -10.95 20.84 4.69
N ARG A 44 -12.18 20.31 4.81
CA ARG A 44 -13.35 21.02 5.34
C ARG A 44 -14.22 20.09 6.20
N SER A 45 -14.33 20.44 7.48
CA SER A 45 -15.17 19.83 8.53
C SER A 45 -15.02 18.31 8.66
N ASP A 46 -13.94 17.88 9.31
CA ASP A 46 -13.86 16.55 9.89
C ASP A 46 -14.38 16.62 11.33
N ASP A 47 -15.40 15.84 11.66
CA ASP A 47 -15.91 15.66 13.02
C ASP A 47 -15.14 14.56 13.78
N GLY A 48 -14.08 14.00 13.18
CA GLY A 48 -13.22 12.98 13.78
C GLY A 48 -13.87 11.59 13.87
N SER A 49 -15.00 11.39 13.17
CA SER A 49 -15.82 10.17 13.23
C SER A 49 -15.27 8.98 12.44
N ALA A 50 -14.39 9.20 11.46
CA ALA A 50 -13.80 8.11 10.68
C ALA A 50 -12.44 7.72 11.27
N ARG A 51 -12.38 6.55 11.91
CA ARG A 51 -11.13 5.99 12.45
C ARG A 51 -10.89 4.61 11.84
N VAL A 52 -10.00 4.52 10.85
CA VAL A 52 -9.51 3.21 10.38
C VAL A 52 -8.59 2.57 11.41
N GLN A 53 -7.96 3.38 12.27
CA GLN A 53 -7.00 2.89 13.27
C GLN A 53 -7.62 2.06 14.42
N GLU A 54 -8.93 1.84 14.43
CA GLU A 54 -9.60 1.11 15.52
C GLU A 54 -10.38 -0.13 15.05
N GLU A 55 -10.55 -0.33 13.73
CA GLU A 55 -11.36 -1.43 13.20
C GLU A 55 -10.62 -2.21 12.10
N PRO A 56 -10.82 -3.54 12.02
CA PRO A 56 -10.32 -4.34 10.90
C PRO A 56 -10.79 -3.82 9.54
N PHE A 57 -10.06 -4.19 8.49
CA PHE A 57 -10.39 -3.83 7.12
C PHE A 57 -10.08 -4.99 6.16
N LEU A 58 -10.65 -4.96 4.96
CA LEU A 58 -10.41 -5.97 3.92
C LEU A 58 -9.41 -5.42 2.89
N VAL A 59 -8.52 -6.29 2.44
CA VAL A 59 -7.50 -5.97 1.43
C VAL A 59 -7.61 -6.87 0.20
N TRP A 60 -7.49 -6.27 -0.97
CA TRP A 60 -7.11 -6.93 -2.21
C TRP A 60 -5.72 -6.49 -2.61
N ALA A 61 -4.83 -7.43 -2.84
CA ALA A 61 -3.45 -7.16 -3.24
C ALA A 61 -3.12 -7.93 -4.51
N TYR A 62 -2.47 -7.23 -5.44
CA TYR A 62 -2.06 -7.76 -6.71
C TYR A 62 -0.56 -7.57 -6.90
N THR A 63 0.10 -8.59 -7.42
CA THR A 63 1.48 -8.47 -7.87
C THR A 63 1.51 -7.90 -9.27
N MET A 64 2.44 -6.99 -9.50
CA MET A 64 2.66 -6.31 -10.76
C MET A 64 4.15 -6.36 -11.11
N PRO A 65 4.52 -6.39 -12.41
CA PRO A 65 5.90 -6.19 -12.81
C PRO A 65 6.42 -4.83 -12.29
N MET A 66 7.68 -4.76 -11.84
CA MET A 66 8.25 -3.50 -11.36
C MET A 66 8.16 -2.38 -12.42
N GLY A 67 7.85 -1.17 -11.96
CA GLY A 67 7.71 0.01 -12.81
C GLY A 67 6.42 0.07 -13.61
N GLN A 68 5.50 -0.89 -13.42
CA GLN A 68 4.15 -0.84 -14.00
C GLN A 68 3.17 -0.23 -13.00
N HIS A 69 2.17 0.45 -13.57
CA HIS A 69 1.09 1.07 -12.82
C HIS A 69 -0.22 0.32 -13.03
N TRP A 70 -1.10 0.34 -12.04
CA TRP A 70 -2.40 -0.33 -12.13
C TRP A 70 -3.22 0.15 -13.33
N SER A 71 -3.15 1.45 -13.62
CA SER A 71 -3.91 2.07 -14.72
C SER A 71 -3.41 1.69 -16.12
N SER A 72 -2.17 1.25 -16.27
CA SER A 72 -1.55 1.01 -17.57
C SER A 72 -1.63 -0.43 -18.04
N GLN A 73 -1.62 -1.42 -17.12
CA GLN A 73 -1.53 -2.85 -17.49
C GLN A 73 -2.28 -3.82 -16.55
N GLN A 74 -3.60 -3.75 -16.55
CA GLN A 74 -4.50 -4.73 -15.91
C GLN A 74 -4.57 -6.10 -16.64
N ALA A 75 -3.53 -6.50 -17.36
CA ALA A 75 -3.47 -7.84 -17.98
C ALA A 75 -2.37 -8.73 -17.38
N HIS A 76 -1.51 -8.15 -16.52
CA HIS A 76 -0.33 -8.80 -15.98
C HIS A 76 -0.38 -8.88 -14.45
N GLU A 77 -1.50 -8.54 -13.84
CA GLU A 77 -1.70 -8.66 -12.41
C GLU A 77 -1.95 -10.12 -12.01
N HIS A 78 -1.36 -10.53 -10.89
CA HIS A 78 -1.71 -11.78 -10.23
C HIS A 78 -2.20 -11.50 -8.81
N LEU A 79 -3.40 -12.00 -8.51
CA LEU A 79 -4.04 -11.84 -7.21
C LEU A 79 -3.23 -12.55 -6.12
N LEU A 80 -2.77 -11.78 -5.13
CA LEU A 80 -2.05 -12.25 -3.96
C LEU A 80 -2.96 -12.38 -2.74
N MET A 81 -3.80 -11.36 -2.50
CA MET A 81 -4.78 -11.33 -1.41
C MET A 81 -6.16 -11.05 -1.98
N ASN A 82 -7.16 -11.82 -1.57
CA ASN A 82 -8.55 -11.64 -2.03
C ASN A 82 -9.47 -11.38 -0.84
N ALA A 83 -9.87 -10.12 -0.64
CA ALA A 83 -10.67 -9.70 0.50
C ALA A 83 -10.08 -10.22 1.84
N GLU A 84 -8.76 -10.15 1.98
CA GLU A 84 -8.06 -10.65 3.16
C GLU A 84 -8.33 -9.74 4.35
N LEU A 85 -8.66 -10.33 5.49
CA LEU A 85 -8.90 -9.59 6.72
C LEU A 85 -7.58 -9.11 7.32
N ILE A 86 -7.44 -7.80 7.47
CA ILE A 86 -6.32 -7.17 8.16
C ILE A 86 -6.79 -6.70 9.53
N SER A 87 -6.03 -7.05 10.56
CA SER A 87 -6.32 -6.70 11.95
C SER A 87 -5.05 -6.30 12.69
N GLN A 88 -5.22 -5.49 13.74
CA GLN A 88 -4.09 -5.08 14.57
C GLN A 88 -3.59 -6.24 15.43
N GLN A 89 -2.31 -6.58 15.28
CA GLN A 89 -1.61 -7.60 16.06
C GLN A 89 -0.41 -6.92 16.74
N GLY A 90 -0.57 -6.56 18.02
CA GLY A 90 0.44 -5.74 18.70
C GLY A 90 0.44 -4.31 18.16
N GLN A 91 1.55 -3.89 17.54
CA GLN A 91 1.70 -2.55 16.94
C GLN A 91 1.55 -2.55 15.41
N GLU A 92 1.34 -3.71 14.81
CA GLU A 92 1.32 -3.88 13.35
C GLU A 92 -0.08 -4.27 12.87
N TRP A 93 -0.44 -3.82 11.66
CA TRP A 93 -1.64 -4.30 10.98
C TRP A 93 -1.27 -5.43 10.03
N LEU A 94 -1.73 -6.63 10.36
CA LEU A 94 -1.30 -7.85 9.69
C LEU A 94 -2.50 -8.63 9.13
N PRO A 95 -2.30 -9.31 7.99
CA PRO A 95 -3.27 -10.29 7.50
C PRO A 95 -3.43 -11.46 8.47
N ALA A 96 -4.58 -12.12 8.41
CA ALA A 96 -4.82 -13.34 9.19
C ALA A 96 -3.89 -14.48 8.72
N ASN A 97 -3.67 -14.58 7.40
CA ASN A 97 -2.69 -15.49 6.81
C ASN A 97 -1.35 -14.79 6.59
N LYS A 98 -0.25 -15.56 6.60
CA LYS A 98 1.08 -15.02 6.29
C LYS A 98 1.24 -14.84 4.79
N TYR A 99 1.52 -13.60 4.37
CA TYR A 99 1.88 -13.27 3.00
C TYR A 99 3.27 -12.67 2.95
N TYR A 100 3.99 -13.03 1.90
CA TYR A 100 5.37 -12.62 1.67
C TYR A 100 5.47 -11.78 0.41
N TRP A 101 6.37 -10.81 0.44
CA TRP A 101 6.59 -9.96 -0.72
C TRP A 101 7.20 -10.77 -1.88
N PRO A 102 6.61 -10.78 -3.07
CA PRO A 102 7.15 -11.59 -4.16
C PRO A 102 8.39 -10.92 -4.78
N LEU A 103 9.43 -11.71 -5.02
CA LEU A 103 10.71 -11.23 -5.55
C LEU A 103 10.53 -10.48 -6.87
N GLN A 104 11.19 -9.33 -7.01
CA GLN A 104 11.22 -8.54 -8.24
C GLN A 104 9.83 -8.09 -8.75
N THR A 105 8.87 -7.92 -7.83
CA THR A 105 7.53 -7.42 -8.14
C THR A 105 7.18 -6.21 -7.30
N ALA A 106 6.33 -5.36 -7.86
CA ALA A 106 5.58 -4.36 -7.13
C ALA A 106 4.25 -4.95 -6.65
N LEU A 107 3.68 -4.35 -5.60
CA LEU A 107 2.32 -4.64 -5.18
C LEU A 107 1.42 -3.45 -5.53
N THR A 108 0.22 -3.74 -6.01
CA THR A 108 -0.90 -2.79 -5.98
C THR A 108 -1.91 -3.27 -4.96
N VAL A 109 -2.22 -2.41 -4.01
CA VAL A 109 -3.12 -2.73 -2.89
C VAL A 109 -4.36 -1.84 -2.92
N PHE A 110 -5.49 -2.48 -2.62
CA PHE A 110 -6.79 -1.87 -2.45
C PHE A 110 -7.35 -2.29 -1.11
N ALA A 111 -7.94 -1.36 -0.37
CA ALA A 111 -8.53 -1.67 0.92
C ALA A 111 -9.88 -1.00 1.12
N VAL A 112 -10.74 -1.63 1.92
CA VAL A 112 -12.04 -1.09 2.33
C VAL A 112 -12.27 -1.30 3.81
N SER A 113 -12.87 -0.31 4.46
CA SER A 113 -13.22 -0.33 5.87
C SER A 113 -14.58 0.36 6.08
N PRO A 114 -15.41 -0.09 7.03
CA PRO A 114 -15.26 -1.29 7.87
C PRO A 114 -15.59 -2.61 7.13
N THR A 115 -15.25 -3.76 7.75
CA THR A 115 -15.42 -5.10 7.15
C THR A 115 -16.86 -5.57 6.99
N ASN A 116 -17.80 -4.97 7.71
CA ASN A 116 -19.23 -5.28 7.61
C ASN A 116 -19.90 -4.64 6.38
N LEU A 117 -19.17 -3.85 5.60
CA LEU A 117 -19.66 -3.33 4.33
C LEU A 117 -19.81 -4.45 3.31
N LYS A 118 -20.96 -4.47 2.63
CA LYS A 118 -21.13 -5.28 1.43
C LYS A 118 -20.24 -4.72 0.33
N SER A 119 -19.08 -5.32 0.16
CA SER A 119 -18.04 -4.86 -0.75
C SER A 119 -17.53 -6.00 -1.63
N SER A 120 -17.10 -5.64 -2.84
CA SER A 120 -16.45 -6.56 -3.77
C SER A 120 -15.37 -5.82 -4.55
N PHE A 121 -14.52 -6.58 -5.24
CA PHE A 121 -13.49 -6.01 -6.10
C PHE A 121 -13.68 -6.49 -7.53
N ASN A 122 -13.53 -5.56 -8.47
CA ASN A 122 -13.52 -5.80 -9.90
C ASN A 122 -12.27 -5.15 -10.49
N THR A 123 -11.50 -5.86 -11.30
CA THR A 123 -10.23 -5.34 -11.84
C THR A 123 -10.42 -4.08 -12.70
N THR A 124 -11.56 -3.96 -13.39
CA THR A 124 -11.90 -2.80 -14.22
C THR A 124 -12.48 -1.63 -13.41
N GLN A 125 -13.33 -1.92 -12.42
CA GLN A 125 -14.09 -0.89 -11.67
C GLN A 125 -13.46 -0.51 -10.31
N GLY A 126 -12.54 -1.32 -9.80
CA GLY A 126 -11.98 -1.20 -8.46
C GLY A 126 -12.89 -1.78 -7.38
N ILE A 127 -12.91 -1.14 -6.21
CA ILE A 127 -13.76 -1.52 -5.08
C ILE A 127 -15.20 -1.05 -5.36
N CYS A 128 -16.14 -2.00 -5.32
CA CYS A 128 -17.57 -1.74 -5.35
C CYS A 128 -18.15 -1.87 -3.94
N ILE A 129 -18.82 -0.82 -3.45
CA ILE A 129 -19.50 -0.81 -2.14
C ILE A 129 -21.00 -0.64 -2.40
N GLU A 130 -21.81 -1.55 -1.86
CA GLU A 130 -23.25 -1.62 -2.10
C GLU A 130 -24.04 -1.50 -0.78
N ASP A 131 -25.33 -1.19 -0.92
CA ASP A 131 -26.34 -1.28 0.14
C ASP A 131 -25.98 -0.52 1.44
N VAL A 132 -25.31 0.64 1.30
CA VAL A 132 -24.94 1.47 2.47
C VAL A 132 -26.15 2.23 2.98
N ASP A 133 -26.62 1.84 4.16
CA ASP A 133 -27.68 2.55 4.88
C ASP A 133 -27.11 3.75 5.66
N ALA A 134 -27.40 4.95 5.16
CA ALA A 134 -26.97 6.20 5.76
C ALA A 134 -27.52 6.43 7.19
N THR A 135 -28.58 5.72 7.60
CA THR A 135 -29.14 5.84 8.95
C THR A 135 -28.31 5.12 10.01
N GLN A 136 -27.46 4.16 9.62
CA GLN A 136 -26.60 3.40 10.53
C GLN A 136 -25.36 4.19 10.96
N GLY A 137 -25.10 5.36 10.36
CA GLY A 137 -23.95 6.19 10.68
C GLY A 137 -22.60 5.58 10.26
N ILE A 138 -22.60 4.50 9.48
CA ILE A 138 -21.39 3.91 8.92
C ILE A 138 -20.78 4.88 7.92
N VAL A 139 -19.48 5.12 8.04
CA VAL A 139 -18.70 5.91 7.09
C VAL A 139 -17.81 4.95 6.31
N PRO A 140 -18.17 4.58 5.07
CA PRO A 140 -17.30 3.78 4.24
C PRO A 140 -16.03 4.52 3.87
N LEU A 141 -14.93 3.80 3.97
CA LEU A 141 -13.59 4.24 3.64
C LEU A 141 -13.00 3.25 2.64
N PHE A 142 -12.26 3.77 1.67
CA PHE A 142 -11.56 2.95 0.69
C PHE A 142 -10.20 3.55 0.34
N THR A 143 -9.35 2.78 -0.32
CA THR A 143 -8.12 3.31 -0.91
C THR A 143 -8.21 3.33 -2.43
N TYR A 144 -7.61 4.35 -3.06
CA TYR A 144 -7.21 4.27 -4.46
C TYR A 144 -6.12 3.18 -4.63
N PRO A 145 -5.80 2.76 -5.88
CA PRO A 145 -4.68 1.86 -6.12
C PRO A 145 -3.42 2.37 -5.41
N THR A 146 -2.96 1.64 -4.41
CA THR A 146 -1.77 1.99 -3.63
C THR A 146 -0.63 1.15 -4.16
N GLU A 147 0.29 1.79 -4.86
CA GLU A 147 1.44 1.13 -5.45
C GLU A 147 2.59 1.10 -4.46
N ALA A 148 2.99 -0.10 -4.09
CA ALA A 148 4.11 -0.35 -3.22
C ALA A 148 5.20 -1.02 -4.07
N ASN A 149 6.17 -0.21 -4.49
CA ASN A 149 7.19 -0.61 -5.46
C ASN A 149 8.52 -1.01 -4.81
N ASP A 150 8.66 -0.81 -3.51
CA ASP A 150 9.95 -0.85 -2.84
C ASP A 150 9.86 -1.52 -1.47
N MET A 151 9.96 -2.85 -1.50
CA MET A 151 9.97 -3.69 -0.31
C MET A 151 11.13 -3.33 0.65
N GLU A 152 12.31 -3.02 0.11
CA GLU A 152 13.52 -2.84 0.91
C GLU A 152 13.47 -1.57 1.74
N HIS A 153 12.98 -0.47 1.15
CA HIS A 153 12.86 0.80 1.87
C HIS A 153 11.68 0.83 2.85
N SER A 154 10.61 0.07 2.58
CA SER A 154 9.43 0.02 3.46
C SER A 154 9.46 -1.12 4.48
N ASN A 155 10.46 -2.00 4.42
CA ASN A 155 10.55 -3.21 5.23
C ASN A 155 9.28 -4.07 5.18
N GLY A 156 8.65 -4.15 4.00
CA GLY A 156 7.40 -4.91 3.79
C GLY A 156 6.12 -4.20 4.24
N CYS A 157 6.20 -3.00 4.81
CA CYS A 157 5.03 -2.23 5.20
C CYS A 157 4.45 -1.45 4.01
N VAL A 158 3.13 -1.50 3.85
CA VAL A 158 2.39 -0.76 2.82
C VAL A 158 1.49 0.28 3.49
N ALA A 159 1.77 1.56 3.25
CA ALA A 159 0.93 2.66 3.72
C ALA A 159 -0.40 2.69 2.94
N LEU A 160 -1.53 2.69 3.64
CA LEU A 160 -2.87 2.66 3.05
C LEU A 160 -3.61 3.99 3.34
N PRO A 161 -3.59 4.95 2.40
CA PRO A 161 -4.31 6.22 2.56
C PRO A 161 -5.80 6.03 2.29
N PHE A 162 -6.56 5.81 3.36
CA PHE A 162 -8.01 5.69 3.31
C PHE A 162 -8.67 7.05 3.08
N VAL A 163 -9.62 7.07 2.15
CA VAL A 163 -10.47 8.22 1.81
C VAL A 163 -11.94 7.88 2.05
N ARG A 164 -12.73 8.90 2.39
CA ARG A 164 -14.18 8.77 2.58
C ARG A 164 -14.88 8.60 1.23
N THR A 165 -15.74 7.57 1.10
CA THR A 165 -16.40 7.24 -0.18
C THR A 165 -17.54 8.20 -0.53
N PHE A 166 -18.25 8.72 0.47
CA PHE A 166 -19.47 9.50 0.27
C PHE A 166 -19.35 10.93 0.81
N CYS A 167 -20.18 11.83 0.25
CA CYS A 167 -20.32 13.19 0.74
C CYS A 167 -21.51 13.31 1.71
N LYS A 168 -21.35 14.14 2.75
CA LYS A 168 -22.43 14.48 3.67
C LYS A 168 -23.19 15.68 3.13
N VAL A 169 -24.49 15.53 2.88
CA VAL A 169 -25.38 16.62 2.48
C VAL A 169 -26.19 17.06 3.70
N SER A 170 -26.11 18.35 4.07
CA SER A 170 -26.90 18.94 5.16
C SER A 170 -27.90 19.94 4.61
N LEU A 171 -29.19 19.71 4.87
CA LEU A 171 -30.28 20.59 4.44
C LEU A 171 -30.89 21.27 5.67
N SER A 172 -31.09 22.59 5.61
CA SER A 172 -31.80 23.36 6.63
C SER A 172 -32.90 24.17 5.97
N ILE A 173 -34.15 23.88 6.31
CA ILE A 173 -35.33 24.60 5.80
C ILE A 173 -35.78 25.58 6.88
N ARG A 174 -35.97 26.85 6.52
CA ARG A 174 -36.53 27.87 7.41
C ARG A 174 -37.80 28.43 6.80
N SER A 175 -38.88 28.48 7.56
CA SER A 175 -40.10 29.18 7.16
C SER A 175 -39.93 30.68 7.41
N HIS A 176 -40.16 31.50 6.38
CA HIS A 176 -40.38 32.93 6.59
C HIS A 176 -41.84 33.12 7.04
N ALA A 177 -42.01 33.64 8.26
CA ALA A 177 -43.27 34.20 8.74
C ALA A 177 -43.32 35.70 8.39
#